data_AF-A0AAU5DTG5-F1
#
_entry.id   AF-A0AAU5DTG5-F1
#
_cell.length_a   1.000
_cell.length_b   1.000
_cell.length_c   1.000
_cell.angle_alpha   90.00
_cell.angle_beta   90.00
_cell.angle_gamma   90.00
#
_symmetry.space_group_name_H-M   'P 1'
#
loop_
_entity.id
_entity.type
_entity.pdbx_description
1 polymer ?
#
loop_
_entity_poly.entity_id
_entity_poly.type
_entity_poly.pdbx_seq_one_letter_code
_entity_poly.pdbx_strand_id
1 'polypeptide(L)'
;MALTRLWAFAATTRAGSGVGMAMPPWNRLGVDDFLPATPSAGRGQNATEPISPATMGPLLIWALRMVDDFADDILAAWAEAQRLAEGAAHTEPSRASKDRLKRYLQDLIDRRQPVPSRPNAGYAHALANTYIAGHVGCSPMQVNGLLFAAPWQHLLPYVRSNPGPCPLSTPVTGRVGDTRWTAFIDFTEARTLMRHLGTACFIVLAYLTGMRPAEVLGLKSGCCPEPDGHHHLIYGRVFKNAADEEGNYHSAGHPREVPWVAIAPVVTAIRVLERIAPDGGLLFDAATHTFRNIPTASATSIGQQGLRGRIEDFAAWASGLARRLGRDQEAVPDDPYGAIGLNRFRRTLAWHIARRPGGLVALAIQYGHMRTAMSLSFIHRCRTGIELVRSFPSSPNVREAGPRSCVQG
;
A
#
# COMPACT_ATOMS: atom_id res chain seq x y z
N MET A 1 -10.67 29.50 -4.52
CA MET A 1 -10.21 30.82 -5.02
C MET A 1 -8.74 30.82 -5.48
N ALA A 2 -7.77 30.22 -4.76
CA ALA A 2 -6.36 30.25 -5.16
C ALA A 2 -6.02 29.38 -6.40
N LEU A 3 -6.60 28.19 -6.57
CA LEU A 3 -6.30 27.32 -7.72
C LEU A 3 -7.02 27.75 -9.02
N THR A 4 -8.22 28.36 -8.92
CA THR A 4 -8.89 29.01 -10.06
C THR A 4 -8.05 30.19 -10.56
N ARG A 5 -7.41 30.92 -9.65
CA ARG A 5 -6.45 31.99 -9.99
C ARG A 5 -5.16 31.43 -10.58
N LEU A 6 -4.61 30.33 -10.06
CA LEU A 6 -3.40 29.68 -10.61
C LEU A 6 -3.63 28.99 -11.96
N TRP A 7 -4.78 28.36 -12.17
CA TRP A 7 -5.20 27.84 -13.48
C TRP A 7 -5.48 28.96 -14.48
N ALA A 8 -6.18 30.03 -14.07
CA ALA A 8 -6.37 31.21 -14.91
C ALA A 8 -5.02 31.89 -15.24
N PHE A 9 -4.09 31.93 -14.29
CA PHE A 9 -2.74 32.47 -14.49
C PHE A 9 -1.90 31.59 -15.43
N ALA A 10 -1.98 30.26 -15.32
CA ALA A 10 -1.34 29.30 -16.22
C ALA A 10 -1.98 29.26 -17.63
N ALA A 11 -3.27 29.58 -17.75
CA ALA A 11 -3.96 29.71 -19.04
C ALA A 11 -3.56 30.99 -19.78
N THR A 12 -3.14 32.04 -19.05
CA THR A 12 -2.65 33.31 -19.63
C THR A 12 -1.16 33.31 -19.99
N THR A 13 -0.34 32.44 -19.38
CA THR A 13 1.10 32.32 -19.69
C THR A 13 1.35 31.29 -20.79
N ARG A 14 1.04 31.65 -22.04
CA ARG A 14 1.42 30.84 -23.20
C ARG A 14 2.85 31.17 -23.64
N ALA A 15 3.83 30.42 -23.15
CA ALA A 15 5.10 30.17 -23.86
C ALA A 15 5.87 28.97 -23.25
N GLY A 16 5.83 27.81 -23.93
CA GLY A 16 7.01 26.96 -24.03
C GLY A 16 7.12 25.66 -23.22
N SER A 17 6.15 25.24 -22.39
CA SER A 17 6.19 23.90 -21.76
C SER A 17 4.82 23.20 -21.84
N GLY A 18 4.74 22.17 -22.68
CA GLY A 18 3.51 21.47 -23.06
C GLY A 18 2.88 20.59 -21.98
N VAL A 19 2.89 20.98 -20.70
CA VAL A 19 2.14 20.29 -19.64
C VAL A 19 1.22 21.30 -18.96
N GLY A 20 0.12 21.61 -19.64
CA GLY A 20 -0.97 22.39 -19.06
C GLY A 20 -1.59 21.65 -17.88
N MET A 21 -1.81 22.35 -16.77
CA MET A 21 -2.56 21.80 -15.64
C MET A 21 -3.97 21.43 -16.11
N ALA A 22 -4.30 20.13 -16.14
CA ALA A 22 -5.66 19.69 -16.43
C ALA A 22 -6.61 20.31 -15.41
N MET A 23 -7.66 20.97 -15.91
CA MET A 23 -8.58 21.69 -15.06
C MET A 23 -9.23 20.73 -14.06
N PRO A 24 -9.26 21.06 -12.76
CA PRO A 24 -9.88 20.18 -11.79
C PRO A 24 -11.38 19.97 -12.08
N PRO A 25 -11.92 18.75 -11.93
CA PRO A 25 -13.30 18.43 -12.33
C PRO A 25 -14.36 19.26 -11.58
N TRP A 26 -14.11 19.65 -10.33
CA TRP A 26 -15.00 20.52 -9.54
C TRP A 26 -15.08 21.98 -10.03
N ASN A 27 -14.18 22.43 -10.92
CA ASN A 27 -14.35 23.71 -11.61
C ASN A 27 -15.43 23.65 -12.72
N ARG A 28 -15.79 22.46 -13.20
CA ARG A 28 -16.87 22.23 -14.18
C ARG A 28 -18.17 21.80 -13.52
N LEU A 29 -18.06 20.93 -12.51
CA LEU A 29 -19.18 20.13 -12.03
C LEU A 29 -19.74 20.58 -10.67
N GLY A 30 -19.09 21.53 -10.00
CA GLY A 30 -19.40 21.83 -8.61
C GLY A 30 -18.81 20.80 -7.66
N VAL A 31 -18.80 21.10 -6.36
CA VAL A 31 -18.10 20.30 -5.35
C VAL A 31 -19.07 19.43 -4.54
N ASP A 32 -20.37 19.71 -4.61
CA ASP A 32 -21.41 19.08 -3.81
C ASP A 32 -21.61 17.60 -4.15
N ASP A 33 -21.37 17.22 -5.41
CA ASP A 33 -21.47 15.82 -5.89
C ASP A 33 -20.37 14.90 -5.31
N PHE A 34 -19.32 15.47 -4.71
CA PHE A 34 -18.19 14.72 -4.15
C PHE A 34 -18.27 14.60 -2.61
N LEU A 35 -19.38 15.01 -1.99
CA LEU A 35 -19.51 15.13 -0.54
C LEU A 35 -20.61 14.23 0.04
N PRO A 36 -20.46 13.75 1.28
CA PRO A 36 -21.58 13.21 2.04
C PRO A 36 -22.63 14.30 2.30
N ALA A 37 -23.91 13.95 2.21
CA ALA A 37 -25.00 14.81 2.67
C ALA A 37 -24.75 15.31 4.11
N THR A 38 -24.89 16.62 4.33
CA THR A 38 -24.65 17.29 5.62
C THR A 38 -25.62 16.75 6.69
N PRO A 39 -25.14 16.17 7.80
CA PRO A 39 -26.05 15.73 8.85
C PRO A 39 -26.59 16.96 9.61
N SER A 40 -27.91 16.99 9.82
CA SER A 40 -28.59 17.96 10.67
C SER A 40 -27.97 18.00 12.07
N ALA A 41 -27.75 19.20 12.60
CA ALA A 41 -27.11 19.43 13.89
C ALA A 41 -27.96 18.89 15.06
N GLY A 42 -27.77 17.61 15.40
CA GLY A 42 -28.33 16.98 16.59
C GLY A 42 -27.40 17.12 17.80
N ARG A 43 -27.94 17.67 18.89
CA ARG A 43 -27.32 17.78 20.23
C ARG A 43 -26.84 16.40 20.72
N GLY A 44 -25.56 16.28 21.09
CA GLY A 44 -25.06 15.21 21.98
C GLY A 44 -24.11 14.14 21.43
N GLN A 45 -23.72 14.16 20.15
CA GLN A 45 -22.85 13.12 19.58
C GLN A 45 -21.57 13.74 19.00
N ASN A 46 -20.45 13.77 19.74
CA ASN A 46 -19.06 13.78 19.22
C ASN A 46 -18.05 14.15 20.34
N ALA A 47 -17.84 13.25 21.32
CA ALA A 47 -16.82 13.43 22.36
C ALA A 47 -15.40 13.04 21.92
N THR A 48 -15.22 12.45 20.74
CA THR A 48 -13.91 11.98 20.27
C THR A 48 -13.18 13.07 19.48
N GLU A 49 -11.96 13.39 19.90
CA GLU A 49 -11.12 14.38 19.22
C GLU A 49 -10.67 13.91 17.83
N PRO A 50 -10.61 14.81 16.82
CA PRO A 50 -9.98 14.54 15.53
C PRO A 50 -8.52 14.07 15.69
N ILE A 51 -8.02 13.31 14.72
CA ILE A 51 -6.58 13.02 14.59
C ILE A 51 -5.86 14.34 14.29
N SER A 52 -4.79 14.62 15.03
CA SER A 52 -3.94 15.78 14.82
C SER A 52 -3.43 15.81 13.37
N PRO A 53 -3.43 16.98 12.69
CA PRO A 53 -2.85 17.10 11.35
C PRO A 53 -1.39 16.62 11.27
N ALA A 54 -0.62 16.80 12.35
CA ALA A 54 0.77 16.35 12.44
C ALA A 54 0.93 14.82 12.40
N THR A 55 -0.07 14.08 12.88
CA THR A 55 -0.10 12.61 12.81
C THR A 55 -0.78 12.13 11.54
N MET A 56 -1.94 12.70 11.20
CA MET A 56 -2.76 12.27 10.06
C MET A 56 -2.04 12.47 8.71
N GLY A 57 -1.30 13.57 8.55
CA GLY A 57 -0.57 13.87 7.31
C GLY A 57 0.43 12.79 6.93
N PRO A 58 1.47 12.54 7.76
CA PRO A 58 2.44 11.46 7.54
C PRO A 58 1.78 10.08 7.43
N LEU A 59 0.79 9.77 8.27
CA LEU A 59 0.06 8.50 8.24
C LEU A 59 -0.59 8.25 6.87
N LEU A 60 -1.27 9.26 6.32
CA LEU A 60 -1.90 9.17 5.01
C LEU A 60 -0.88 9.06 3.88
N ILE A 61 0.21 9.84 3.93
CA ILE A 61 1.28 9.78 2.92
C ILE A 61 1.86 8.36 2.85
N TRP A 62 2.15 7.74 3.99
CA TRP A 62 2.65 6.37 4.02
C TRP A 62 1.60 5.36 3.57
N ALA A 63 0.32 5.56 3.93
CA ALA A 63 -0.75 4.68 3.46
C ALA A 63 -0.91 4.73 1.94
N LEU A 64 -0.82 5.92 1.34
CA LEU A 64 -0.85 6.09 -0.11
C LEU A 64 0.37 5.44 -0.78
N ARG A 65 1.60 5.67 -0.29
CA ARG A 65 2.81 5.00 -0.83
C ARG A 65 2.71 3.48 -0.76
N MET A 66 2.20 2.95 0.35
CA MET A 66 2.00 1.51 0.51
C MET A 66 1.07 0.93 -0.56
N VAL A 67 0.02 1.67 -0.92
CA VAL A 67 -0.98 1.26 -1.91
C VAL A 67 -0.50 1.50 -3.35
N ASP A 68 0.06 2.67 -3.63
CA ASP A 68 0.40 3.09 -4.99
C ASP A 68 1.78 2.59 -5.44
N ASP A 69 2.77 2.58 -4.54
CA ASP A 69 4.17 2.30 -4.90
C ASP A 69 4.64 0.90 -4.48
N PHE A 70 4.11 0.34 -3.38
CA PHE A 70 4.65 -0.92 -2.79
C PHE A 70 3.73 -2.13 -2.97
N ALA A 71 2.47 -1.94 -3.34
CA ALA A 71 1.48 -3.02 -3.37
C ALA A 71 1.90 -4.19 -4.25
N ASP A 72 2.43 -3.92 -5.45
CA ASP A 72 2.84 -4.96 -6.39
C ASP A 72 4.03 -5.78 -5.88
N ASP A 73 5.04 -5.11 -5.31
CA ASP A 73 6.19 -5.80 -4.71
C ASP A 73 5.73 -6.73 -3.57
N ILE A 74 4.83 -6.24 -2.71
CA ILE A 74 4.32 -6.99 -1.56
C ILE A 74 3.46 -8.18 -1.99
N LEU A 75 2.57 -7.99 -2.96
CA LEU A 75 1.70 -9.05 -3.47
C LEU A 75 2.52 -10.13 -4.19
N ALA A 76 3.51 -9.74 -4.99
CA ALA A 76 4.41 -10.67 -5.66
C ALA A 76 5.26 -11.48 -4.66
N ALA A 77 5.83 -10.80 -3.65
CA ALA A 77 6.56 -11.45 -2.57
C ALA A 77 5.67 -12.42 -1.78
N TRP A 78 4.42 -12.03 -1.49
CA TRP A 78 3.47 -12.92 -0.82
C TRP A 78 3.18 -14.18 -1.64
N ALA A 79 2.94 -14.04 -2.95
CA ALA A 79 2.71 -15.17 -3.84
C ALA A 79 3.92 -16.12 -3.90
N GLU A 80 5.14 -15.59 -3.93
CA GLU A 80 6.36 -16.41 -3.83
C GLU A 80 6.48 -17.12 -2.48
N ALA A 81 6.22 -16.43 -1.38
CA ALA A 81 6.26 -17.02 -0.05
C ALA A 81 5.24 -18.16 0.09
N GLN A 82 4.04 -18.01 -0.46
CA GLN A 82 3.05 -19.09 -0.51
C GLN A 82 3.55 -20.27 -1.35
N ARG A 83 4.06 -20.03 -2.56
CA ARG A 83 4.63 -21.08 -3.43
C ARG A 83 5.75 -21.86 -2.74
N LEU A 84 6.66 -21.18 -2.03
CA LEU A 84 7.71 -21.84 -1.25
C LEU A 84 7.16 -22.68 -0.10
N ALA A 85 6.17 -22.15 0.62
CA ALA A 85 5.54 -22.85 1.74
C ALA A 85 4.73 -24.08 1.27
N GLU A 86 3.98 -23.96 0.18
CA GLU A 86 3.23 -25.04 -0.45
C GLU A 86 4.16 -26.11 -1.01
N GLY A 87 5.21 -25.71 -1.75
CA GLY A 87 6.22 -26.63 -2.26
C GLY A 87 6.90 -27.42 -1.14
N ALA A 88 7.25 -26.74 -0.04
CA ALA A 88 7.80 -27.40 1.14
C ALA A 88 6.82 -28.39 1.78
N ALA A 89 5.54 -28.05 1.86
CA ALA A 89 4.50 -28.90 2.47
C ALA A 89 4.22 -30.17 1.64
N HIS A 90 4.26 -30.07 0.31
CA HIS A 90 3.97 -31.18 -0.60
C HIS A 90 5.20 -32.00 -1.00
N THR A 91 6.40 -31.60 -0.58
CA THR A 91 7.62 -32.36 -0.90
C THR A 91 7.69 -33.65 -0.09
N GLU A 92 7.66 -34.80 -0.79
CA GLU A 92 7.87 -36.10 -0.17
C GLU A 92 9.32 -36.26 0.34
N PRO A 93 9.52 -36.61 1.62
CA PRO A 93 10.85 -36.83 2.17
C PRO A 93 11.55 -38.00 1.48
N SER A 94 12.68 -37.74 0.83
CA SER A 94 13.53 -38.76 0.22
C SER A 94 14.97 -38.68 0.72
N ARG A 95 15.77 -39.73 0.45
CA ARG A 95 17.20 -39.68 0.74
C ARG A 95 17.88 -38.57 -0.07
N ALA A 96 17.51 -38.42 -1.33
CA ALA A 96 18.03 -37.39 -2.23
C ALA A 96 17.72 -35.97 -1.71
N SER A 97 16.50 -35.70 -1.24
CA SER A 97 16.16 -34.39 -0.66
C SER A 97 16.92 -34.09 0.63
N LYS A 98 17.14 -35.12 1.48
CA LYS A 98 17.95 -35.00 2.70
C LYS A 98 19.41 -34.70 2.37
N ASP A 99 19.97 -35.35 1.36
CA ASP A 99 21.37 -35.15 0.97
C ASP A 99 21.57 -33.80 0.26
N ARG A 100 20.58 -33.27 -0.45
CA ARG A 100 20.58 -31.85 -0.92
C ARG A 100 20.61 -30.87 0.25
N LEU A 101 19.73 -31.06 1.23
CA LEU A 101 19.66 -30.22 2.44
C LEU A 101 20.99 -30.20 3.21
N LYS A 102 21.60 -31.38 3.42
CA LYS A 102 22.90 -31.48 4.07
C LYS A 102 23.98 -30.73 3.29
N ARG A 103 24.07 -30.93 1.97
CA ARG A 103 25.06 -30.22 1.14
C ARG A 103 24.89 -28.71 1.20
N TYR A 104 23.65 -28.23 1.12
CA TYR A 104 23.33 -26.81 1.22
C TYR A 104 23.78 -26.21 2.55
N LEU A 105 23.40 -26.82 3.68
CA LEU A 105 23.76 -26.30 5.00
C LEU A 105 25.26 -26.44 5.30
N GLN A 106 25.90 -27.52 4.85
CA GLN A 106 27.33 -27.71 5.02
C GLN A 106 28.14 -26.66 4.26
N ASP A 107 27.76 -26.35 3.01
CA ASP A 107 28.42 -25.31 2.21
C ASP A 107 28.34 -23.93 2.90
N LEU A 108 27.19 -23.58 3.49
CA LEU A 108 27.06 -22.35 4.28
C LEU A 108 27.99 -22.35 5.51
N ILE A 109 28.10 -23.46 6.23
CA ILE A 109 28.96 -23.57 7.42
C ILE A 109 30.44 -23.49 7.02
N ASP A 110 30.85 -24.24 6.00
CA ASP A 110 32.23 -24.31 5.52
C ASP A 110 32.73 -22.93 5.06
N ARG A 111 31.84 -22.17 4.40
CA ARG A 111 32.12 -20.79 3.94
C ARG A 111 31.92 -19.73 5.00
N ARG A 112 31.54 -20.11 6.22
CA ARG A 112 31.18 -19.19 7.32
C ARG A 112 30.10 -18.17 6.92
N GLN A 113 29.15 -18.60 6.09
CA GLN A 113 28.04 -17.76 5.63
C GLN A 113 26.86 -17.77 6.59
N PRO A 114 26.07 -16.68 6.63
CA PRO A 114 24.82 -16.63 7.38
C PRO A 114 23.83 -17.71 6.92
N VAL A 115 23.12 -18.32 7.86
CA VAL A 115 22.09 -19.34 7.57
C VAL A 115 20.72 -18.70 7.59
N PRO A 116 19.85 -18.95 6.59
CA PRO A 116 18.48 -18.42 6.60
C PRO A 116 17.76 -18.74 7.90
N SER A 117 17.46 -17.69 8.65
CA SER A 117 16.98 -17.78 10.02
C SER A 117 15.78 -16.88 10.23
N ARG A 118 15.03 -17.14 11.28
CA ARG A 118 13.93 -16.31 11.74
C ARG A 118 14.04 -16.06 13.23
N PRO A 119 13.54 -14.92 13.72
CA PRO A 119 13.37 -14.71 15.15
C PRO A 119 12.55 -15.85 15.77
N ASN A 120 12.97 -16.30 16.95
CA ASN A 120 12.26 -17.35 17.67
C ASN A 120 12.27 -17.10 19.18
N ALA A 121 11.10 -17.26 19.80
CA ALA A 121 10.98 -17.20 21.26
C ALA A 121 11.88 -18.29 21.88
N GLY A 122 12.82 -17.86 22.73
CA GLY A 122 13.74 -18.74 23.48
C GLY A 122 15.17 -18.80 22.94
N TYR A 123 15.41 -18.61 21.65
CA TYR A 123 16.74 -18.82 21.05
C TYR A 123 17.34 -17.62 20.31
N ALA A 124 16.69 -16.46 20.38
CA ALA A 124 16.90 -15.28 19.55
C ALA A 124 16.65 -15.56 18.05
N HIS A 125 17.35 -16.53 17.46
CA HIS A 125 17.16 -17.03 16.10
C HIS A 125 17.03 -18.56 16.04
N ALA A 126 16.20 -19.03 15.13
CA ALA A 126 16.09 -20.43 14.73
C ALA A 126 16.12 -20.53 13.20
N LEU A 127 16.32 -21.74 12.66
CA LEU A 127 16.26 -21.94 11.22
C LEU A 127 14.89 -21.55 10.66
N ALA A 128 14.90 -20.91 9.50
CA ALA A 128 13.69 -20.63 8.74
C ALA A 128 13.24 -21.91 7.99
N ASN A 129 12.77 -22.92 8.74
CA ASN A 129 12.52 -24.27 8.21
C ASN A 129 11.70 -24.28 6.93
N THR A 130 10.59 -23.54 6.88
CA THR A 130 9.72 -23.48 5.69
C THR A 130 10.42 -22.86 4.49
N TYR A 131 11.16 -21.77 4.71
CA TYR A 131 11.92 -21.12 3.64
C TYR A 131 13.03 -22.04 3.12
N ILE A 132 13.85 -22.61 4.00
CA ILE A 132 14.93 -23.54 3.62
C ILE A 132 14.35 -24.75 2.88
N ALA A 133 13.25 -25.31 3.38
CA ALA A 133 12.57 -26.45 2.78
C ALA A 133 12.09 -26.13 1.36
N GLY A 134 11.40 -25.00 1.18
CA GLY A 134 10.92 -24.56 -0.13
C GLY A 134 12.06 -24.22 -1.09
N HIS A 135 13.13 -23.60 -0.60
CA HIS A 135 14.29 -23.19 -1.39
C HIS A 135 15.12 -24.39 -1.88
N VAL A 136 15.35 -25.39 -1.01
CA VAL A 136 16.17 -26.58 -1.32
C VAL A 136 15.36 -27.71 -1.97
N GLY A 137 14.03 -27.65 -1.88
CA GLY A 137 13.13 -28.72 -2.30
C GLY A 137 13.26 -29.95 -1.38
N CYS A 138 13.05 -29.74 -0.08
CA CYS A 138 12.98 -30.79 0.93
C CYS A 138 11.79 -30.56 1.87
N SER A 139 11.48 -31.54 2.73
CA SER A 139 10.39 -31.39 3.70
C SER A 139 10.85 -30.61 4.94
N PRO A 140 10.01 -29.73 5.54
CA PRO A 140 10.30 -29.08 6.83
C PRO A 140 10.66 -30.06 7.95
N MET A 141 10.12 -31.29 7.90
CA MET A 141 10.45 -32.35 8.86
C MET A 141 11.91 -32.79 8.74
N GLN A 142 12.47 -32.80 7.52
CA GLN A 142 13.88 -33.14 7.31
C GLN A 142 14.80 -32.05 7.88
N VAL A 143 14.42 -30.77 7.75
CA VAL A 143 15.13 -29.64 8.36
C VAL A 143 15.15 -29.78 9.88
N ASN A 144 13.98 -29.99 10.49
CA ASN A 144 13.89 -30.16 11.94
C ASN A 144 14.65 -31.42 12.41
N GLY A 145 14.53 -32.52 11.68
CA GLY A 145 15.20 -33.78 12.01
C GLY A 145 16.73 -33.71 11.94
N LEU A 146 17.31 -32.79 11.17
CA LEU A 146 18.76 -32.58 11.18
C LEU A 146 19.25 -32.02 12.51
N LEU A 147 18.48 -31.17 13.21
CA LEU A 147 18.91 -30.58 14.48
C LEU A 147 19.17 -31.63 15.58
N PHE A 148 18.55 -32.80 15.47
CA PHE A 148 18.70 -33.90 16.42
C PHE A 148 19.75 -34.94 15.99
N ALA A 149 20.27 -34.86 14.76
CA ALA A 149 21.28 -35.78 14.27
C ALA A 149 22.67 -35.40 14.80
N ALA A 150 23.42 -36.35 15.35
CA ALA A 150 24.71 -36.10 16.00
C ALA A 150 25.69 -35.21 15.20
N PRO A 151 25.90 -35.42 13.86
CA PRO A 151 26.81 -34.56 13.09
C PRO A 151 26.35 -33.09 13.00
N TRP A 152 25.09 -32.79 13.28
CA TRP A 152 24.43 -31.51 13.03
C TRP A 152 24.00 -30.78 14.31
N GLN A 153 24.34 -31.29 15.49
CA GLN A 153 23.99 -30.64 16.78
C GLN A 153 24.60 -29.23 16.92
N HIS A 154 25.69 -28.95 16.21
CA HIS A 154 26.35 -27.65 16.16
C HIS A 154 25.60 -26.61 15.29
N LEU A 155 24.61 -27.03 14.48
CA LEU A 155 23.90 -26.17 13.54
C LEU A 155 23.12 -25.05 14.24
N LEU A 156 22.40 -25.36 15.32
CA LEU A 156 21.62 -24.34 16.03
C LEU A 156 22.51 -23.29 16.72
N PRO A 157 23.59 -23.66 17.44
CA PRO A 157 24.60 -22.69 17.88
C PRO A 157 25.16 -21.84 16.73
N TYR A 158 25.51 -22.46 15.60
CA TYR A 158 26.05 -21.75 14.45
C TYR A 158 25.07 -20.71 13.88
N VAL A 159 23.78 -21.07 13.73
CA VAL A 159 22.70 -20.17 13.26
C VAL A 159 22.53 -18.96 14.18
N ARG A 160 22.66 -19.14 15.50
CA ARG A 160 22.55 -18.03 16.46
C ARG A 160 23.69 -17.03 16.32
N SER A 161 24.90 -17.52 16.02
CA SER A 161 26.07 -16.67 15.78
C SER A 161 26.09 -16.09 14.36
N ASN A 162 25.39 -16.71 13.41
CA ASN A 162 25.40 -16.34 11.99
C ASN A 162 23.97 -16.28 11.42
N PRO A 163 23.08 -15.40 11.94
CA PRO A 163 21.73 -15.28 11.44
C PRO A 163 21.73 -14.68 10.04
N GLY A 164 21.12 -15.37 9.07
CA GLY A 164 20.97 -14.92 7.70
C GLY A 164 19.54 -14.54 7.33
N PRO A 165 19.36 -13.64 6.35
CA PRO A 165 18.05 -13.29 5.80
C PRO A 165 17.47 -14.45 4.97
N CYS A 166 16.18 -14.33 4.67
CA CYS A 166 15.42 -15.23 3.80
C CYS A 166 14.89 -14.45 2.59
N PRO A 167 15.76 -13.96 1.68
CA PRO A 167 15.34 -13.08 0.59
C PRO A 167 14.43 -13.82 -0.39
N LEU A 168 13.28 -13.22 -0.68
CA LEU A 168 12.43 -13.63 -1.81
C LEU A 168 13.05 -13.13 -3.12
N SER A 169 12.88 -13.88 -4.20
CA SER A 169 13.46 -13.57 -5.51
C SER A 169 12.67 -12.55 -6.32
N THR A 170 11.45 -12.20 -5.89
CA THR A 170 10.62 -11.19 -6.53
C THR A 170 11.31 -9.82 -6.62
N PRO A 171 11.31 -9.16 -7.79
CA PRO A 171 11.94 -7.86 -7.96
C PRO A 171 11.22 -6.79 -7.12
N VAL A 172 12.01 -5.91 -6.49
CA VAL A 172 11.51 -4.73 -5.77
C VAL A 172 11.56 -3.52 -6.70
N THR A 173 10.40 -2.98 -7.04
CA THR A 173 10.21 -1.91 -8.01
C THR A 173 9.83 -0.57 -7.36
N GLY A 174 9.15 -0.62 -6.22
CA GLY A 174 8.67 0.55 -5.49
C GLY A 174 9.81 1.47 -5.03
N ARG A 175 9.53 2.77 -4.93
CA ARG A 175 10.53 3.78 -4.56
C ARG A 175 9.95 4.84 -3.65
N VAL A 176 10.81 5.40 -2.81
CA VAL A 176 10.55 6.64 -2.05
C VAL A 176 11.55 7.69 -2.53
N GLY A 177 11.07 8.66 -3.30
CA GLY A 177 11.97 9.53 -4.07
C GLY A 177 12.72 8.70 -5.12
N ASP A 178 14.05 8.75 -5.10
CA ASP A 178 14.91 8.00 -6.02
C ASP A 178 15.40 6.66 -5.47
N THR A 179 15.21 6.41 -4.18
CA THR A 179 15.69 5.19 -3.51
C THR A 179 14.61 4.11 -3.54
N ARG A 180 14.99 2.86 -3.81
CA ARG A 180 14.09 1.71 -3.61
C ARG A 180 13.69 1.64 -2.14
N TRP A 181 12.43 1.31 -1.87
CA TRP A 181 11.93 1.28 -0.49
C TRP A 181 12.56 0.14 0.35
N THR A 182 12.97 -0.94 -0.32
CA THR A 182 13.80 -2.00 0.27
C THR A 182 14.73 -2.62 -0.79
N ALA A 183 15.77 -3.33 -0.35
CA ALA A 183 16.65 -4.07 -1.25
C ALA A 183 16.03 -5.40 -1.71
N PHE A 184 15.35 -6.09 -0.79
CA PHE A 184 14.58 -7.32 -1.00
C PHE A 184 13.46 -7.39 0.05
N ILE A 185 12.48 -8.26 -0.18
CA ILE A 185 11.46 -8.60 0.83
C ILE A 185 11.85 -9.94 1.44
N ASP A 186 11.88 -10.01 2.76
CA ASP A 186 12.19 -11.23 3.49
C ASP A 186 10.96 -12.15 3.60
N PHE A 187 11.15 -13.45 3.43
CA PHE A 187 10.11 -14.46 3.61
C PHE A 187 9.41 -14.34 4.97
N THR A 188 10.17 -13.95 6.01
CA THR A 188 9.67 -13.81 7.39
C THR A 188 8.82 -12.56 7.61
N GLU A 189 8.95 -11.53 6.76
CA GLU A 189 8.19 -10.27 6.88
C GLU A 189 7.01 -10.18 5.90
N ALA A 190 6.96 -11.00 4.84
CA ALA A 190 5.94 -10.93 3.79
C ALA A 190 4.50 -10.91 4.34
N ARG A 191 4.21 -11.74 5.36
CA ARG A 191 2.90 -11.76 6.03
C ARG A 191 2.59 -10.43 6.72
N THR A 192 3.56 -9.85 7.40
CA THR A 192 3.42 -8.57 8.11
C THR A 192 3.21 -7.43 7.12
N LEU A 193 3.90 -7.44 5.98
CA LEU A 193 3.68 -6.48 4.90
C LEU A 193 2.28 -6.59 4.30
N MET A 194 1.74 -7.80 4.10
CA MET A 194 0.34 -7.98 3.69
C MET A 194 -0.66 -7.40 4.72
N ARG A 195 -0.40 -7.58 6.03
CA ARG A 195 -1.19 -6.94 7.09
C ARG A 195 -1.11 -5.41 6.98
N HIS A 196 0.08 -4.85 6.76
CA HIS A 196 0.23 -3.41 6.58
C HIS A 196 -0.47 -2.92 5.32
N LEU A 197 -0.43 -3.66 4.20
CA LEU A 197 -1.06 -3.29 2.94
C LEU A 197 -2.58 -3.18 3.09
N GLY A 198 -3.21 -4.19 3.70
CA GLY A 198 -4.64 -4.11 4.01
C GLY A 198 -4.98 -2.96 4.97
N THR A 199 -4.10 -2.65 5.92
CA THR A 199 -4.30 -1.54 6.88
C THR A 199 -4.19 -0.18 6.18
N ALA A 200 -3.23 -0.02 5.27
CA ALA A 200 -3.07 1.17 4.46
C ALA A 200 -4.30 1.40 3.58
N CYS A 201 -4.83 0.36 2.92
CA CYS A 201 -6.07 0.46 2.17
C CYS A 201 -7.24 0.91 3.06
N PHE A 202 -7.36 0.39 4.29
CA PHE A 202 -8.37 0.86 5.24
C PHE A 202 -8.21 2.35 5.58
N ILE A 203 -6.98 2.81 5.88
CA ILE A 203 -6.71 4.22 6.20
C ILE A 203 -7.11 5.13 5.04
N VAL A 204 -6.73 4.77 3.81
CA VAL A 204 -7.08 5.49 2.59
C VAL A 204 -8.60 5.56 2.45
N LEU A 205 -9.30 4.42 2.53
CA LEU A 205 -10.75 4.39 2.41
C LEU A 205 -11.46 5.20 3.50
N ALA A 206 -11.13 4.95 4.77
CA ALA A 206 -11.78 5.60 5.90
C ALA A 206 -11.57 7.12 5.92
N TYR A 207 -10.37 7.60 5.58
CA TYR A 207 -10.07 9.02 5.60
C TYR A 207 -10.55 9.76 4.35
N LEU A 208 -10.45 9.17 3.16
CA LEU A 208 -10.74 9.86 1.90
C LEU A 208 -12.21 9.85 1.51
N THR A 209 -12.98 8.85 1.96
CA THR A 209 -14.42 8.76 1.65
C THR A 209 -15.28 9.33 2.77
N GLY A 210 -14.77 9.36 4.00
CA GLY A 210 -15.57 9.68 5.18
C GLY A 210 -16.63 8.63 5.51
N MET A 211 -16.61 7.44 4.90
CA MET A 211 -17.47 6.32 5.26
C MET A 211 -17.31 5.96 6.75
N ARG A 212 -18.37 5.41 7.36
CA ARG A 212 -18.27 4.86 8.72
C ARG A 212 -17.37 3.63 8.69
N PRO A 213 -16.65 3.32 9.78
CA PRO A 213 -15.81 2.13 9.83
C PRO A 213 -16.55 0.84 9.44
N ALA A 214 -17.78 0.65 9.89
CA ALA A 214 -18.61 -0.50 9.52
C ALA A 214 -18.97 -0.52 8.02
N GLU A 215 -19.18 0.63 7.38
CA GLU A 215 -19.45 0.72 5.94
C GLU A 215 -18.21 0.33 5.13
N VAL A 216 -17.02 0.82 5.53
CA VAL A 216 -15.73 0.44 4.91
C VAL A 216 -15.47 -1.06 5.06
N LEU A 217 -15.66 -1.60 6.27
CA LEU A 217 -15.45 -3.03 6.55
C LEU A 217 -16.47 -3.94 5.85
N GLY A 218 -17.64 -3.40 5.47
CA GLY A 218 -18.68 -4.10 4.73
C GLY A 218 -18.54 -4.07 3.21
N LEU A 219 -17.52 -3.40 2.66
CA LEU A 219 -17.27 -3.38 1.22
C LEU A 219 -16.92 -4.78 0.69
N LYS A 220 -17.43 -5.11 -0.50
CA LYS A 220 -17.18 -6.39 -1.18
C LYS A 220 -16.37 -6.20 -2.45
N SER A 221 -15.72 -7.25 -2.92
CA SER A 221 -15.10 -7.27 -4.25
C SER A 221 -16.15 -6.98 -5.32
N GLY A 222 -15.81 -6.09 -6.26
CA GLY A 222 -16.75 -5.54 -7.25
C GLY A 222 -17.57 -4.35 -6.77
N CYS A 223 -17.31 -3.81 -5.56
CA CYS A 223 -18.05 -2.64 -5.06
C CYS A 223 -17.77 -1.36 -5.84
N CYS A 224 -16.69 -1.30 -6.61
CA CYS A 224 -16.34 -0.15 -7.44
C CYS A 224 -16.12 -0.61 -8.89
N PRO A 225 -17.18 -0.80 -9.69
CA PRO A 225 -17.03 -1.23 -11.08
C PRO A 225 -16.31 -0.17 -11.93
N GLU A 226 -15.93 -0.55 -13.15
CA GLU A 226 -15.47 0.43 -14.14
C GLU A 226 -16.58 1.46 -14.41
N PRO A 227 -16.22 2.74 -14.55
CA PRO A 227 -17.21 3.80 -14.59
C PRO A 227 -17.91 3.80 -15.95
N ASP A 228 -19.24 3.77 -15.94
CA ASP A 228 -20.07 3.92 -17.15
C ASP A 228 -20.24 5.41 -17.54
N GLY A 229 -19.19 6.22 -17.30
CA GLY A 229 -19.25 7.68 -17.37
C GLY A 229 -18.00 8.35 -16.79
N HIS A 230 -18.16 9.52 -16.16
CA HIS A 230 -17.01 10.34 -15.74
C HIS A 230 -16.41 9.98 -14.37
N HIS A 231 -17.14 9.27 -13.51
CA HIS A 231 -16.74 9.06 -12.11
C HIS A 231 -16.85 7.59 -11.71
N HIS A 232 -15.85 7.12 -10.96
CA HIS A 232 -15.94 5.84 -10.26
C HIS A 232 -16.92 5.98 -9.09
N LEU A 233 -17.81 5.00 -8.96
CA LEU A 233 -18.82 4.94 -7.90
C LEU A 233 -18.55 3.73 -7.01
N ILE A 234 -18.76 3.89 -5.70
CA ILE A 234 -18.62 2.82 -4.70
C ILE A 234 -20.02 2.46 -4.20
N TYR A 235 -20.41 1.24 -4.51
CA TYR A 235 -21.65 0.61 -4.07
C TYR A 235 -21.38 -0.14 -2.76
N GLY A 236 -21.88 0.43 -1.67
CA GLY A 236 -21.74 -0.12 -0.33
C GLY A 236 -23.08 -0.33 0.36
N ARG A 237 -23.04 -0.96 1.54
CA ARG A 237 -24.20 -1.10 2.43
C ARG A 237 -24.15 -0.09 3.57
N VAL A 238 -25.31 0.38 4.00
CA VAL A 238 -25.49 1.24 5.17
C VAL A 238 -26.10 0.42 6.30
N PHE A 239 -25.56 0.59 7.51
CA PHE A 239 -25.96 -0.18 8.71
C PHE A 239 -26.74 0.66 9.73
N LYS A 240 -26.84 1.98 9.54
CA LYS A 240 -27.69 2.85 10.37
C LYS A 240 -29.09 2.91 9.77
N ASN A 241 -30.12 2.67 10.58
CA ASN A 241 -31.53 2.57 10.17
C ASN A 241 -31.80 1.41 9.20
N ALA A 242 -30.94 0.39 9.16
CA ALA A 242 -31.27 -0.85 8.49
C ALA A 242 -32.26 -1.62 9.38
N ALA A 243 -33.53 -1.27 9.26
CA ALA A 243 -34.63 -2.00 9.85
C ALA A 243 -35.36 -2.75 8.72
N ASP A 244 -35.84 -3.99 8.92
CA ASP A 244 -36.74 -4.64 7.94
C ASP A 244 -38.03 -3.81 7.82
N GLU A 245 -38.88 -4.20 6.87
CA GLU A 245 -40.27 -3.74 6.80
C GLU A 245 -41.03 -3.92 8.13
N GLU A 246 -40.50 -4.71 9.06
CA GLU A 246 -41.06 -5.03 10.37
C GLU A 246 -40.39 -4.27 11.54
N GLY A 247 -39.37 -3.43 11.28
CA GLY A 247 -38.73 -2.58 12.30
C GLY A 247 -37.54 -3.20 13.06
N ASN A 248 -37.11 -4.43 12.74
CA ASN A 248 -35.99 -5.13 13.36
C ASN A 248 -34.64 -4.78 12.73
N TYR A 249 -33.62 -4.65 13.56
CA TYR A 249 -32.27 -4.29 13.14
C TYR A 249 -31.62 -5.34 12.22
N HIS A 250 -31.40 -5.00 10.95
CA HIS A 250 -30.65 -5.81 9.99
C HIS A 250 -29.14 -5.67 10.18
N SER A 251 -28.55 -6.70 10.76
CA SER A 251 -27.09 -6.86 10.91
C SER A 251 -26.32 -6.88 9.58
N ALA A 252 -26.99 -7.22 8.46
CA ALA A 252 -26.40 -7.25 7.13
C ALA A 252 -26.35 -5.88 6.41
N GLY A 253 -27.03 -4.86 6.96
CA GLY A 253 -27.21 -3.55 6.32
C GLY A 253 -28.02 -3.61 5.01
N HIS A 254 -28.45 -2.45 4.52
CA HIS A 254 -29.13 -2.31 3.21
C HIS A 254 -28.24 -1.62 2.18
N PRO A 255 -28.37 -1.94 0.88
CA PRO A 255 -27.69 -1.20 -0.18
C PRO A 255 -27.96 0.30 -0.06
N ARG A 256 -26.92 1.11 -0.25
CA ARG A 256 -27.07 2.56 -0.27
C ARG A 256 -27.73 2.99 -1.59
N GLU A 257 -28.78 3.81 -1.51
CA GLU A 257 -29.48 4.34 -2.70
C GLU A 257 -28.58 5.24 -3.56
N VAL A 258 -27.74 6.07 -2.92
CA VAL A 258 -26.79 6.97 -3.61
C VAL A 258 -25.36 6.48 -3.38
N PRO A 259 -24.67 5.93 -4.39
CA PRO A 259 -23.31 5.43 -4.23
C PRO A 259 -22.32 6.56 -3.90
N TRP A 260 -21.16 6.20 -3.33
CA TRP A 260 -20.11 7.19 -3.05
C TRP A 260 -19.29 7.47 -4.29
N VAL A 261 -18.97 8.75 -4.55
CA VAL A 261 -18.03 9.10 -5.61
C VAL A 261 -16.60 8.81 -5.15
N ALA A 262 -15.87 8.01 -5.92
CA ALA A 262 -14.48 7.64 -5.65
C ALA A 262 -13.50 8.54 -6.39
N ILE A 263 -12.47 8.98 -5.68
CA ILE A 263 -11.27 9.59 -6.26
C ILE A 263 -10.22 8.51 -6.57
N ALA A 264 -9.29 8.80 -7.47
CA ALA A 264 -8.32 7.80 -7.95
C ALA A 264 -7.59 7.01 -6.84
N PRO A 265 -7.07 7.62 -5.75
CA PRO A 265 -6.41 6.84 -4.68
C PRO A 265 -7.34 5.86 -3.96
N VAL A 266 -8.64 6.19 -3.87
CA VAL A 266 -9.65 5.30 -3.31
C VAL A 266 -9.89 4.11 -4.24
N VAL A 267 -9.95 4.36 -5.55
CA VAL A 267 -10.06 3.30 -6.57
C VAL A 267 -8.85 2.37 -6.51
N THR A 268 -7.63 2.91 -6.45
CA THR A 268 -6.41 2.09 -6.33
C THR A 268 -6.46 1.20 -5.09
N ALA A 269 -6.83 1.76 -3.93
CA ALA A 269 -6.96 0.97 -2.70
C ALA A 269 -8.01 -0.16 -2.82
N ILE A 270 -9.14 0.08 -3.49
CA ILE A 270 -10.15 -0.95 -3.76
C ILE A 270 -9.57 -2.03 -4.67
N ARG A 271 -8.91 -1.66 -5.77
CA ARG A 271 -8.30 -2.61 -6.72
C ARG A 271 -7.22 -3.48 -6.06
N VAL A 272 -6.43 -2.91 -5.14
CA VAL A 272 -5.48 -3.69 -4.34
C VAL A 272 -6.18 -4.68 -3.42
N LEU A 273 -7.25 -4.27 -2.73
CA LEU A 273 -8.04 -5.17 -1.89
C LEU A 273 -8.75 -6.26 -2.68
N GLU A 274 -9.23 -5.97 -3.90
CA GLU A 274 -9.84 -6.95 -4.81
C GLU A 274 -8.85 -8.02 -5.27
N ARG A 275 -7.55 -7.73 -5.28
CA ARG A 275 -6.49 -8.74 -5.52
C ARG A 275 -6.19 -9.62 -4.30
N ILE A 276 -6.67 -9.23 -3.12
CA ILE A 276 -6.47 -9.95 -1.85
C ILE A 276 -7.71 -10.78 -1.50
N ALA A 277 -8.90 -10.21 -1.70
CA ALA A 277 -10.17 -10.82 -1.38
C ALA A 277 -10.65 -11.74 -2.53
N PRO A 278 -11.40 -12.82 -2.23
CA PRO A 278 -12.04 -13.62 -3.26
C PRO A 278 -13.15 -12.82 -3.96
N ASP A 279 -13.46 -13.22 -5.19
CA ASP A 279 -14.52 -12.62 -6.00
C ASP A 279 -15.86 -12.61 -5.24
N GLY A 280 -16.52 -11.45 -5.19
CA GLY A 280 -17.76 -11.23 -4.44
C GLY A 280 -17.64 -11.30 -2.90
N GLY A 281 -16.46 -11.61 -2.36
CA GLY A 281 -16.19 -11.67 -0.92
C GLY A 281 -16.01 -10.29 -0.27
N LEU A 282 -15.95 -10.24 1.07
CA LEU A 282 -15.65 -9.00 1.80
C LEU A 282 -14.19 -8.59 1.56
N LEU A 283 -13.96 -7.31 1.21
CA LEU A 283 -12.62 -6.76 1.01
C LEU A 283 -11.77 -6.80 2.29
N PHE A 284 -12.42 -6.76 3.45
CA PHE A 284 -11.81 -6.83 4.78
C PHE A 284 -12.20 -8.09 5.53
N ASP A 285 -12.42 -9.20 4.82
CA ASP A 285 -12.68 -10.50 5.45
C ASP A 285 -11.55 -10.86 6.44
N ALA A 286 -11.94 -11.31 7.64
CA ALA A 286 -11.00 -11.60 8.72
C ALA A 286 -10.05 -12.74 8.34
N ALA A 287 -10.52 -13.75 7.60
CA ALA A 287 -9.68 -14.89 7.26
C ALA A 287 -8.64 -14.53 6.20
N THR A 288 -9.04 -13.87 5.12
CA THR A 288 -8.12 -13.39 4.08
C THR A 288 -7.08 -12.44 4.65
N HIS A 289 -7.44 -11.64 5.66
CA HIS A 289 -6.53 -10.71 6.35
C HIS A 289 -5.77 -11.27 7.56
N THR A 290 -5.95 -12.56 7.89
CA THR A 290 -5.00 -13.25 8.79
C THR A 290 -3.77 -13.76 8.07
N PHE A 291 -3.83 -13.89 6.73
CA PHE A 291 -2.73 -14.33 5.88
C PHE A 291 -2.06 -15.61 6.40
N ARG A 292 -2.89 -16.56 6.87
CA ARG A 292 -2.44 -17.92 7.22
C ARG A 292 -2.18 -18.71 5.93
N ASN A 293 -1.25 -19.66 6.00
CA ASN A 293 -0.88 -20.51 4.85
C ASN A 293 -2.00 -21.50 4.45
N ILE A 294 -3.04 -21.63 5.27
CA ILE A 294 -4.26 -22.40 4.95
C ILE A 294 -5.43 -21.41 5.08
N PRO A 295 -6.07 -21.00 3.98
CA PRO A 295 -7.23 -20.14 4.04
C PRO A 295 -8.40 -20.88 4.68
N THR A 296 -9.03 -20.30 5.69
CA THR A 296 -10.33 -20.77 6.17
C THR A 296 -11.32 -19.67 5.87
N ALA A 297 -12.15 -19.78 4.84
CA ALA A 297 -13.09 -18.72 4.50
C ALA A 297 -13.91 -18.31 5.74
N SER A 298 -13.92 -17.01 6.04
CA SER A 298 -14.85 -16.42 6.98
C SER A 298 -15.83 -15.55 6.20
N ALA A 299 -17.01 -15.33 6.76
CA ALA A 299 -17.97 -14.34 6.27
C ALA A 299 -17.96 -13.08 7.17
N THR A 300 -16.91 -12.91 7.98
CA THR A 300 -16.83 -11.91 9.04
C THR A 300 -15.70 -10.95 8.77
N SER A 301 -15.97 -9.65 8.82
CA SER A 301 -14.93 -8.62 8.69
C SER A 301 -13.94 -8.64 9.86
N ILE A 302 -12.72 -8.12 9.67
CA ILE A 302 -11.74 -7.89 10.75
C ILE A 302 -12.40 -7.10 11.89
N GLY A 303 -12.24 -7.57 13.13
CA GLY A 303 -12.74 -6.86 14.32
C GLY A 303 -12.06 -5.50 14.52
N GLN A 304 -12.85 -4.49 14.93
CA GLN A 304 -12.37 -3.10 15.07
C GLN A 304 -11.18 -2.95 16.02
N GLN A 305 -11.14 -3.73 17.12
CA GLN A 305 -10.04 -3.69 18.07
C GLN A 305 -8.72 -4.20 17.47
N GLY A 306 -8.79 -5.28 16.67
CA GLY A 306 -7.63 -5.79 15.95
C GLY A 306 -7.13 -4.80 14.88
N LEU A 307 -8.04 -4.06 14.25
CA LEU A 307 -7.67 -3.05 13.26
C LEU A 307 -7.02 -1.81 13.89
N ARG A 308 -7.44 -1.39 15.09
CA ARG A 308 -6.76 -0.33 15.84
C ARG A 308 -5.30 -0.66 16.10
N GLY A 309 -5.02 -1.85 16.64
CA GLY A 309 -3.63 -2.30 16.84
C GLY A 309 -2.84 -2.37 15.53
N ARG A 310 -3.47 -2.79 14.43
CA ARG A 310 -2.84 -2.78 13.10
C ARG A 310 -2.48 -1.38 12.60
N ILE A 311 -3.28 -0.36 12.91
CA ILE A 311 -2.97 1.03 12.54
C ILE A 311 -1.75 1.52 13.31
N GLU A 312 -1.65 1.20 14.60
CA GLU A 312 -0.47 1.51 15.43
C GLU A 312 0.78 0.78 14.93
N ASP A 313 0.67 -0.53 14.64
CA ASP A 313 1.74 -1.33 14.01
C ASP A 313 2.18 -0.71 12.68
N PHE A 314 1.23 -0.25 11.84
CA PHE A 314 1.51 0.39 10.56
C PHE A 314 2.23 1.73 10.73
N ALA A 315 1.79 2.57 11.67
CA ALA A 315 2.46 3.83 11.97
C ALA A 315 3.89 3.59 12.46
N ALA A 316 4.11 2.61 13.33
CA ALA A 316 5.43 2.23 13.81
C ALA A 316 6.33 1.69 12.67
N TRP A 317 5.80 0.83 11.80
CA TRP A 317 6.49 0.32 10.61
C TRP A 317 6.89 1.46 9.67
N ALA A 318 5.95 2.36 9.36
CA ALA A 318 6.17 3.51 8.49
C ALA A 318 7.25 4.45 9.06
N SER A 319 7.20 4.76 10.36
CA SER A 319 8.23 5.53 11.05
C SER A 319 9.59 4.82 11.08
N GLY A 320 9.61 3.49 11.15
CA GLY A 320 10.83 2.70 11.01
C GLY A 320 11.43 2.78 9.60
N LEU A 321 10.60 2.65 8.57
CA LEU A 321 11.01 2.77 7.18
C LEU A 321 11.48 4.20 6.85
N ALA A 322 10.79 5.22 7.34
CA ALA A 322 11.19 6.62 7.22
C ALA A 322 12.63 6.85 7.71
N ARG A 323 12.94 6.37 8.93
CA ARG A 323 14.27 6.45 9.53
C ARG A 323 15.33 5.70 8.74
N ARG A 324 15.03 4.48 8.28
CA ARG A 324 15.96 3.70 7.42
C ARG A 324 16.31 4.43 6.12
N LEU A 325 15.38 5.22 5.58
CA LEU A 325 15.56 6.00 4.36
C LEU A 325 16.13 7.41 4.63
N GLY A 326 16.46 7.76 5.88
CA GLY A 326 16.95 9.09 6.25
C GLY A 326 15.89 10.19 6.11
N ARG A 327 14.61 9.85 6.33
CA ARG A 327 13.45 10.75 6.18
C ARG A 327 12.70 10.91 7.50
N ASP A 328 13.42 11.17 8.58
CA ASP A 328 12.87 11.25 9.95
C ASP A 328 11.70 12.25 10.09
N GLN A 329 11.70 13.32 9.30
CA GLN A 329 10.62 14.30 9.20
C GLN A 329 9.30 13.72 8.66
N GLU A 330 9.34 12.56 8.02
CA GLU A 330 8.17 11.82 7.55
C GLU A 330 7.73 10.71 8.51
N ALA A 331 8.36 10.58 9.68
CA ALA A 331 7.89 9.69 10.72
C ALA A 331 6.47 10.10 11.15
N VAL A 332 5.65 9.12 11.47
CA VAL A 332 4.31 9.32 12.03
C VAL A 332 4.47 9.52 13.54
N PRO A 333 4.27 10.74 14.08
CA PRO A 333 4.35 10.97 15.52
C PRO A 333 3.11 10.41 16.23
N ASP A 334 3.26 10.10 17.52
CA ASP A 334 2.13 9.76 18.38
C ASP A 334 1.09 10.89 18.36
N ASP A 335 -0.18 10.51 18.31
CA ASP A 335 -1.26 11.48 18.32
C ASP A 335 -1.49 12.03 19.74
N PRO A 336 -1.54 13.36 19.93
CA PRO A 336 -1.65 13.97 21.26
C PRO A 336 -2.97 13.66 21.97
N TYR A 337 -3.99 13.20 21.25
CA TYR A 337 -5.29 12.81 21.81
C TYR A 337 -5.41 11.29 21.98
N GLY A 338 -4.27 10.59 22.00
CA GLY A 338 -4.17 9.15 22.21
C GLY A 338 -4.38 8.36 20.93
N ALA A 339 -4.63 7.06 21.09
CA ALA A 339 -4.67 6.11 19.99
C ALA A 339 -5.61 6.49 18.83
N ILE A 340 -5.25 6.01 17.64
CA ILE A 340 -5.94 6.28 16.39
C ILE A 340 -7.14 5.33 16.25
N GLY A 341 -8.25 5.68 16.91
CA GLY A 341 -9.52 4.96 16.77
C GLY A 341 -10.15 5.13 15.39
N LEU A 342 -10.84 4.10 14.89
CA LEU A 342 -11.42 4.06 13.54
C LEU A 342 -12.42 5.22 13.29
N ASN A 343 -13.23 5.56 14.30
CA ASN A 343 -14.19 6.68 14.20
C ASN A 343 -13.50 8.05 14.05
N ARG A 344 -12.23 8.16 14.43
CA ARG A 344 -11.48 9.42 14.36
C ARG A 344 -11.18 9.81 12.92
N PHE A 345 -11.01 8.89 11.96
CA PHE A 345 -10.79 9.23 10.55
C PHE A 345 -11.91 10.07 9.95
N ARG A 346 -13.17 9.60 10.06
CA ARG A 346 -14.35 10.34 9.59
C ARG A 346 -14.50 11.68 10.31
N ARG A 347 -14.22 11.71 11.62
CA ARG A 347 -14.25 12.95 12.42
C ARG A 347 -13.20 13.95 11.95
N THR A 348 -11.98 13.49 11.67
CA THR A 348 -10.87 14.30 11.14
C THR A 348 -11.25 14.89 9.79
N LEU A 349 -11.80 14.09 8.88
CA LEU A 349 -12.26 14.59 7.58
C LEU A 349 -13.33 15.68 7.75
N ALA A 350 -14.36 15.41 8.55
CA ALA A 350 -15.44 16.36 8.82
C ALA A 350 -14.93 17.66 9.47
N TRP A 351 -13.98 17.56 10.40
CA TRP A 351 -13.33 18.72 11.02
C TRP A 351 -12.57 19.57 10.00
N HIS A 352 -11.83 18.94 9.07
CA HIS A 352 -11.09 19.64 8.01
C HIS A 352 -12.02 20.34 7.02
N ILE A 353 -13.13 19.70 6.65
CA ILE A 353 -14.15 20.29 5.77
C ILE A 353 -14.79 21.52 6.43
N ALA A 354 -15.16 21.43 7.70
CA ALA A 354 -15.91 22.48 8.40
C ALA A 354 -15.09 23.74 8.75
N ARG A 355 -13.76 23.65 8.92
CA ARG A 355 -12.92 24.74 9.48
C ARG A 355 -12.11 25.53 8.46
N ARG A 356 -12.34 25.35 7.17
CA ARG A 356 -11.64 26.09 6.11
C ARG A 356 -12.64 26.96 5.33
N PRO A 357 -12.39 28.26 5.12
CA PRO A 357 -13.19 29.04 4.17
C PRO A 357 -12.96 28.46 2.76
N GLY A 358 -13.99 27.82 2.19
CA GLY A 358 -13.83 26.97 1.01
C GLY A 358 -13.17 25.62 1.30
N GLY A 359 -13.44 25.00 2.46
CA GLY A 359 -12.84 23.72 2.88
C GLY A 359 -12.99 22.58 1.89
N LEU A 360 -13.99 22.67 1.03
CA LEU A 360 -14.24 21.81 -0.11
C LEU A 360 -13.15 21.95 -1.19
N VAL A 361 -12.73 23.18 -1.48
CA VAL A 361 -11.60 23.49 -2.37
C VAL A 361 -10.26 23.15 -1.71
N ALA A 362 -10.13 23.33 -0.39
CA ALA A 362 -8.91 23.00 0.34
C ALA A 362 -8.64 21.48 0.38
N LEU A 363 -9.69 20.65 0.49
CA LEU A 363 -9.61 19.19 0.42
C LEU A 363 -9.14 18.74 -0.98
N ALA A 364 -9.74 19.31 -2.02
CA ALA A 364 -9.40 19.05 -3.41
C ALA A 364 -7.98 19.54 -3.80
N ILE A 365 -7.55 20.67 -3.20
CA ILE A 365 -6.19 21.21 -3.25
C ILE A 365 -5.20 20.30 -2.49
N GLN A 366 -5.58 19.76 -1.34
CA GLN A 366 -4.75 18.81 -0.58
C GLN A 366 -4.54 17.50 -1.35
N TYR A 367 -5.57 16.99 -2.04
CA TYR A 367 -5.43 15.83 -2.93
C TYR A 367 -4.61 16.13 -4.19
N GLY A 368 -4.79 17.32 -4.79
CA GLY A 368 -3.98 17.78 -5.92
C GLY A 368 -2.51 18.02 -5.56
N HIS A 369 -2.23 18.57 -4.38
CA HIS A 369 -0.87 18.74 -3.85
C HIS A 369 -0.26 17.45 -3.33
N MET A 370 -1.01 16.47 -2.81
CA MET A 370 -0.44 15.14 -2.51
C MET A 370 0.03 14.47 -3.79
N ARG A 371 -0.76 14.52 -4.88
CA ARG A 371 -0.30 14.06 -6.19
C ARG A 371 0.90 14.87 -6.70
N THR A 372 0.92 16.19 -6.52
CA THR A 372 2.01 17.06 -7.01
C THR A 372 3.29 16.97 -6.16
N ALA A 373 3.20 16.77 -4.85
CA ALA A 373 4.34 16.51 -3.97
C ALA A 373 4.93 15.12 -4.23
N MET A 374 4.07 14.13 -4.51
CA MET A 374 4.49 12.81 -5.04
C MET A 374 5.08 12.93 -6.46
N SER A 375 4.51 13.78 -7.31
CA SER A 375 5.01 14.02 -8.68
C SER A 375 6.25 14.91 -8.73
N LEU A 376 6.52 15.77 -7.75
CA LEU A 376 7.77 16.55 -7.68
C LEU A 376 8.95 15.63 -7.37
N SER A 377 8.70 14.50 -6.70
CA SER A 377 9.64 13.37 -6.62
C SER A 377 9.76 12.62 -7.96
N PHE A 378 8.73 12.68 -8.82
CA PHE A 378 8.77 12.18 -10.20
C PHE A 378 9.47 13.15 -11.18
N ILE A 379 9.41 14.46 -10.96
CA ILE A 379 10.10 15.48 -11.80
C ILE A 379 11.62 15.38 -11.63
N HIS A 380 12.12 14.93 -10.48
CA HIS A 380 13.55 14.60 -10.34
C HIS A 380 13.99 13.42 -11.21
N ARG A 381 13.04 12.53 -11.58
CA ARG A 381 13.28 11.34 -12.40
C ARG A 381 13.35 11.62 -13.91
N CYS A 382 12.92 12.78 -14.37
CA CYS A 382 13.07 13.19 -15.78
C CYS A 382 14.36 13.99 -16.05
N ARG A 383 15.23 14.18 -15.05
CA ARG A 383 16.50 14.92 -15.21
C ARG A 383 17.74 14.03 -15.38
N THR A 384 17.60 12.72 -15.30
CA THR A 384 18.69 11.73 -15.47
C THR A 384 18.38 10.72 -16.59
N GLY A 385 17.84 11.23 -17.71
CA GLY A 385 17.56 10.46 -18.93
C GLY A 385 17.82 11.23 -20.23
N ILE A 386 18.65 12.28 -20.19
CA ILE A 386 19.17 12.95 -21.40
C ILE A 386 20.70 12.96 -21.32
N GLU A 387 21.30 11.77 -21.35
CA GLU A 387 22.69 11.57 -21.76
C GLU A 387 22.75 10.31 -22.62
N LEU A 388 22.18 10.37 -23.81
CA LEU A 388 22.46 9.42 -24.90
C LEU A 388 21.81 9.89 -26.20
N VAL A 389 22.26 11.03 -26.74
CA VAL A 389 22.43 11.27 -28.19
C VAL A 389 23.31 12.53 -28.33
N ARG A 390 24.62 12.35 -28.55
CA ARG A 390 25.48 13.15 -29.47
C ARG A 390 26.95 12.80 -29.24
N SER A 391 27.33 11.63 -29.72
CA SER A 391 28.69 11.39 -30.20
C SER A 391 28.60 11.29 -31.72
N PHE A 392 29.11 12.28 -32.45
CA PHE A 392 29.88 12.14 -33.69
C PHE A 392 30.53 13.50 -34.03
N PRO A 393 31.75 13.51 -34.59
CA PRO A 393 32.71 14.59 -34.41
C PRO A 393 32.57 15.71 -35.44
N SER A 394 33.03 16.86 -35.00
CA SER A 394 33.33 18.07 -35.76
C SER A 394 34.41 17.84 -36.82
N SER A 395 34.18 18.32 -38.05
CA SER A 395 35.04 19.33 -38.71
C SER A 395 34.59 19.64 -40.17
N PRO A 396 35.01 20.80 -40.71
CA PRO A 396 34.23 21.59 -41.66
C PRO A 396 34.75 21.52 -43.10
N ASN A 397 33.91 21.88 -44.08
CA ASN A 397 34.43 22.61 -45.23
C ASN A 397 33.38 23.43 -45.99
N VAL A 398 33.88 24.56 -46.45
CA VAL A 398 33.27 25.65 -47.23
C VAL A 398 33.01 25.18 -48.67
N ARG A 399 31.89 25.60 -49.28
CA ARG A 399 31.86 26.31 -50.59
C ARG A 399 30.46 26.66 -51.09
N GLU A 400 30.45 27.80 -51.75
CA GLU A 400 29.40 28.56 -52.42
C GLU A 400 28.59 27.75 -53.46
N ALA A 401 27.32 28.11 -53.63
CA ALA A 401 26.74 28.60 -54.90
C ALA A 401 25.20 28.69 -54.80
N GLY A 402 24.64 29.89 -55.02
CA GLY A 402 23.27 30.02 -55.57
C GLY A 402 23.27 29.63 -57.06
N PRO A 403 22.21 29.88 -57.87
CA PRO A 403 21.05 30.73 -57.60
C PRO A 403 19.69 30.18 -58.15
N ARG A 404 18.64 31.01 -57.99
CA ARG A 404 17.51 31.29 -58.92
C ARG A 404 16.07 30.97 -58.48
N SER A 405 15.28 32.02 -58.71
CA SER A 405 13.85 32.31 -58.62
C SER A 405 12.96 31.67 -59.69
N CYS A 406 11.67 31.50 -59.36
CA CYS A 406 10.43 31.88 -60.08
C CYS A 406 9.25 31.40 -59.20
N VAL A 407 8.37 32.22 -58.58
CA VAL A 407 7.27 33.09 -59.07
C VAL A 407 6.30 32.42 -60.06
N GLN A 408 5.05 32.24 -59.61
CA GLN A 408 3.73 32.51 -60.22
C GLN A 408 2.68 31.53 -59.64
N GLY A 409 1.52 31.93 -59.14
CA GLY A 409 0.90 33.26 -59.05
C GLY A 409 -0.25 33.27 -58.04
#